data_AF-U3ABI1-F1
#
_entry.id   AF-U3ABI1-F1
#
_cell.length_a   1.000
_cell.length_b   1.000
_cell.length_c   1.000
_cell.angle_alpha   90.00
_cell.angle_beta   90.00
_cell.angle_gamma   90.00
#
_symmetry.space_group_name_H-M   'P 1'
#
loop_
_entity.id
_entity.type
_entity.pdbx_description
1 polymer ?
#
loop_
_entity_poly.entity_id
_entity_poly.type
_entity_poly.pdbx_seq_one_letter_code
_entity_poly.pdbx_strand_id
1 'polypeptide(L)'
;MIWEDDMIKTNTLGAVALLMLSAAPALAFEDGKLLIWTGDNRAPDALREVGKRFEEEFGVPVEVAIVEPLPEKFQQAAATGDGPDIVMHAHDRLGEWARAASSPP
;
A
#
# COMPACT_ATOMS: atom_id res chain seq x y z
N MET A 1 12.80 37.41 -26.10
CA MET A 1 12.10 37.32 -24.80
C MET A 1 10.76 36.57 -24.90
N ILE A 2 10.53 35.71 -25.91
CA ILE A 2 9.28 34.92 -26.06
C ILE A 2 9.57 33.40 -25.93
N TRP A 3 10.85 33.01 -26.05
CA TRP A 3 11.29 31.61 -26.03
C TRP A 3 11.51 31.05 -24.61
N GLU A 4 11.82 31.89 -23.63
CA GLU A 4 11.99 31.46 -22.23
C GLU A 4 10.66 31.16 -21.53
N ASP A 5 9.60 31.92 -21.83
CA ASP A 5 8.28 31.74 -21.22
C ASP A 5 7.61 30.41 -21.61
N ASP A 6 7.71 30.01 -22.88
CA ASP A 6 7.11 28.75 -23.37
C ASP A 6 7.87 27.52 -22.88
N MET A 7 9.19 27.63 -22.73
CA MET A 7 10.04 26.57 -22.18
C MET A 7 9.76 26.36 -20.69
N ILE A 8 9.55 27.44 -19.92
CA ILE A 8 9.20 27.37 -18.49
C ILE A 8 7.80 26.78 -18.30
N LYS A 9 6.80 27.19 -19.11
CA LYS A 9 5.43 26.65 -19.05
C LYS A 9 5.37 25.16 -19.42
N THR A 10 6.14 24.74 -20.42
CA THR A 10 6.22 23.33 -20.84
C THR A 10 6.88 22.46 -19.77
N ASN A 11 7.96 22.94 -19.15
CA ASN A 11 8.60 22.24 -18.03
C ASN A 11 7.73 22.20 -16.77
N THR A 12 6.97 23.26 -16.47
CA THR A 12 6.06 23.27 -15.31
C THR A 12 4.85 22.36 -15.52
N LEU A 13 4.27 22.30 -16.73
CA LEU A 13 3.21 21.34 -17.06
C LEU A 13 3.70 19.89 -16.96
N GLY A 14 4.92 19.61 -17.45
CA GLY A 14 5.53 18.28 -17.34
C GLY A 14 5.83 17.87 -15.90
N ALA A 15 6.31 18.80 -15.07
CA ALA A 15 6.59 18.55 -13.65
C ALA A 15 5.30 18.25 -12.86
N VAL A 16 4.20 18.98 -13.13
CA VAL A 16 2.91 18.74 -12.46
C VAL A 16 2.29 17.40 -12.88
N ALA A 17 2.38 17.02 -14.15
CA ALA A 17 1.91 15.72 -14.63
C ALA A 17 2.69 14.54 -14.02
N LEU A 18 4.00 14.70 -13.80
CA LEU A 18 4.84 13.69 -13.16
C LEU A 18 4.55 13.55 -11.65
N LEU A 19 4.25 14.67 -10.97
CA LEU A 19 3.82 14.69 -9.56
C LEU A 19 2.43 14.03 -9.35
N MET A 20 1.53 14.17 -10.33
CA MET A 20 0.21 13.51 -10.30
C MET A 20 0.32 11.99 -10.53
N LEU A 21 1.36 11.53 -11.23
CA LEU A 21 1.57 10.10 -11.50
C LEU A 21 2.29 9.37 -10.36
N SER A 22 2.99 10.08 -9.47
CA SER A 22 3.55 9.52 -8.23
C SER A 22 2.52 9.33 -7.11
N ALA A 23 1.25 9.69 -7.35
CA ALA A 23 0.19 9.68 -6.34
C ALA A 23 -0.70 8.42 -6.35
N ALA A 24 -0.21 7.25 -6.80
CA ALA A 24 -0.95 6.00 -6.64
C ALA A 24 -0.03 4.85 -6.17
N PRO A 25 -0.42 4.07 -5.13
CA PRO A 25 -1.75 3.99 -4.53
C PRO A 25 -1.81 4.58 -3.11
N ALA A 26 -2.69 5.56 -2.91
CA ALA A 26 -3.31 5.77 -1.61
C ALA A 26 -4.32 4.63 -1.39
N LEU A 27 -3.81 3.45 -1.00
CA LEU A 27 -4.58 2.36 -0.39
C LEU A 27 -4.07 2.12 1.04
N ALA A 28 -3.41 3.12 1.63
CA ALA A 28 -3.12 3.14 3.05
C ALA A 28 -4.44 3.27 3.82
N PHE A 29 -4.55 2.63 4.98
CA PHE A 29 -5.65 2.69 5.97
C PHE A 29 -6.85 3.52 5.48
N GLU A 30 -7.80 2.88 4.81
CA GLU A 30 -9.08 3.52 4.50
C GLU A 30 -10.05 3.22 5.63
N ASP A 31 -10.55 4.29 6.28
CA ASP A 31 -11.56 4.15 7.32
C ASP A 31 -12.77 3.37 6.80
N GLY A 32 -13.08 2.27 7.47
CA GLY A 32 -14.24 1.43 7.17
C GLY A 32 -13.99 0.22 6.28
N LYS A 33 -12.75 -0.10 5.91
CA LYS A 33 -12.38 -1.38 5.28
C LYS A 33 -11.12 -1.99 5.92
N LEU A 34 -10.90 -3.28 5.70
CA LEU A 34 -9.66 -3.97 6.08
C LEU A 34 -8.89 -4.42 4.85
N LEU A 35 -7.65 -4.01 4.72
CA LEU A 35 -6.72 -4.44 3.69
C LEU A 35 -5.76 -5.49 4.24
N ILE A 36 -5.72 -6.66 3.58
CA ILE A 36 -4.81 -7.76 3.88
C ILE A 36 -3.82 -7.92 2.74
N TRP A 37 -2.53 -7.80 3.01
CA TRP A 37 -1.48 -8.18 2.05
C TRP A 37 -0.99 -9.60 2.28
N THR A 38 -0.85 -10.36 1.19
CA THR A 38 -0.25 -11.69 1.22
C THR A 38 0.51 -12.02 -0.08
N GLY A 39 1.27 -13.10 -0.07
CA GLY A 39 1.90 -13.65 -1.28
C GLY A 39 0.97 -14.68 -1.96
N ASP A 40 1.18 -14.93 -3.24
CA ASP A 40 0.32 -15.81 -4.05
C ASP A 40 0.31 -17.26 -3.53
N ASN A 41 1.44 -17.70 -2.96
CA ASN A 41 1.63 -19.05 -2.44
C ASN A 41 1.00 -19.31 -1.05
N ARG A 42 0.16 -18.40 -0.54
CA ARG A 42 -0.41 -18.47 0.82
C ARG A 42 -1.95 -18.50 0.85
N ALA A 43 -2.55 -19.16 -0.14
CA ALA A 43 -4.00 -19.40 -0.24
C ALA A 43 -4.86 -18.11 -0.13
N PRO A 44 -4.63 -17.11 -1.01
CA PRO A 44 -5.36 -15.85 -0.99
C PRO A 44 -6.88 -16.03 -1.14
N ASP A 45 -7.34 -17.06 -1.84
CA ASP A 45 -8.78 -17.34 -1.99
C ASP A 45 -9.45 -17.78 -0.68
N ALA A 46 -8.73 -18.52 0.17
CA ALA A 46 -9.25 -18.87 1.49
C ALA A 46 -9.39 -17.62 2.37
N LEU A 47 -8.46 -16.67 2.28
CA LEU A 47 -8.58 -15.38 2.95
C LEU A 47 -9.75 -14.56 2.43
N ARG A 48 -10.00 -14.56 1.12
CA ARG A 48 -11.16 -13.86 0.53
C ARG A 48 -12.47 -14.44 1.02
N GLU A 49 -12.58 -15.76 1.12
CA GLU A 49 -13.78 -16.41 1.64
C GLU A 49 -14.03 -16.06 3.11
N VAL A 50 -12.97 -16.05 3.93
CA VAL A 50 -13.05 -15.62 5.33
C VAL A 50 -13.40 -14.13 5.42
N GLY A 51 -12.80 -13.30 4.57
CA GLY A 51 -13.06 -11.86 4.50
C GLY A 51 -14.53 -11.55 4.14
N LYS A 52 -15.09 -12.31 3.19
CA LYS A 52 -16.51 -12.21 2.84
C LYS A 52 -17.42 -12.54 4.02
N ARG A 53 -17.13 -13.62 4.76
CA ARG A 53 -17.88 -13.97 5.97
C ARG A 53 -17.79 -12.89 7.05
N PHE A 54 -16.60 -12.29 7.21
CA PHE A 54 -16.41 -11.18 8.13
C PHE A 54 -17.23 -9.95 7.72
N GLU A 55 -17.27 -9.63 6.43
CA GLU A 55 -18.11 -8.56 5.89
C GLU A 55 -19.61 -8.84 6.11
N GLU A 56 -20.06 -10.07 5.87
CA GLU A 56 -21.46 -10.47 6.12
C GLU A 56 -21.87 -10.36 7.60
N GLU A 57 -20.96 -10.65 8.53
CA GLU A 57 -21.23 -10.63 9.97
C GLU A 57 -21.12 -9.23 10.58
N PHE A 58 -20.13 -8.44 10.15
CA PHE A 58 -19.77 -7.17 10.80
C PHE A 58 -20.02 -5.94 9.93
N GLY A 59 -20.34 -6.11 8.65
CA GLY A 59 -20.54 -5.01 7.70
C GLY A 59 -19.27 -4.27 7.32
N VAL A 60 -18.10 -4.86 7.56
CA VAL A 60 -16.78 -4.27 7.25
C VAL A 60 -16.16 -5.01 6.06
N PRO A 61 -15.99 -4.36 4.90
CA PRO A 61 -15.36 -4.96 3.73
C PRO A 61 -13.93 -5.40 4.00
N VAL A 62 -13.55 -6.55 3.45
CA VAL A 62 -12.19 -7.11 3.55
C VAL A 62 -11.61 -7.30 2.15
N GLU A 63 -10.50 -6.61 1.87
CA GLU A 63 -9.77 -6.70 0.61
C GLU A 63 -8.49 -7.52 0.80
N VAL A 64 -8.26 -8.50 -0.07
CA VAL A 64 -7.04 -9.33 -0.06
C VAL A 64 -6.21 -9.04 -1.30
N ALA A 65 -5.10 -8.34 -1.09
CA ALA A 65 -4.14 -7.98 -2.12
C ALA A 65 -2.97 -8.96 -2.16
N ILE A 66 -2.69 -9.50 -3.36
CA ILE A 66 -1.50 -10.28 -3.61
C ILE A 66 -0.38 -9.31 -4.00
N VAL A 67 0.66 -9.24 -3.17
CA VAL A 67 1.74 -8.28 -3.32
C VAL A 67 3.06 -9.01 -3.45
N GLU A 68 3.76 -8.77 -4.56
CA GLU A 68 5.10 -9.32 -4.80
C GLU A 68 6.09 -8.20 -5.20
N PRO A 69 7.31 -8.17 -4.64
CA PRO A 69 7.76 -8.97 -3.51
C PRO A 69 7.23 -8.41 -2.18
N LEU A 70 6.52 -9.23 -1.40
CA LEU A 70 5.84 -8.79 -0.18
C LEU A 70 6.80 -8.17 0.86
N PRO A 71 7.95 -8.81 1.21
CA PRO A 71 8.73 -8.34 2.35
C PRO A 71 9.32 -6.95 2.17
N GLU A 72 9.88 -6.69 0.99
CA GLU A 72 10.50 -5.42 0.65
C GLU A 72 9.46 -4.31 0.55
N LYS A 73 8.30 -4.61 -0.08
CA LYS A 73 7.20 -3.64 -0.20
C LYS A 73 6.60 -3.29 1.15
N PHE A 74 6.38 -4.27 2.02
CA PHE A 74 5.88 -4.03 3.37
C PHE A 74 6.87 -3.22 4.21
N GLN A 75 8.18 -3.53 4.14
CA GLN A 75 9.21 -2.76 4.84
C GLN A 75 9.21 -1.27 4.40
N GLN A 76 9.04 -1.00 3.11
CA GLN A 76 8.96 0.36 2.57
C GLN A 76 7.69 1.08 3.05
N ALA A 77 6.54 0.40 2.98
CA ALA A 77 5.25 0.96 3.38
C ALA A 77 5.16 1.22 4.90
N ALA A 78 5.76 0.35 5.72
CA ALA A 78 5.78 0.49 7.17
C ALA A 78 6.56 1.75 7.64
N ALA A 79 7.55 2.19 6.88
CA ALA A 79 8.32 3.41 7.19
C ALA A 79 7.52 4.70 6.97
N THR A 80 6.50 4.68 6.09
CA THR A 80 5.67 5.86 5.76
C THR A 80 4.27 5.79 6.36
N GLY A 81 3.89 4.66 6.94
CA GLY A 81 2.53 4.42 7.44
C GLY A 81 1.55 3.96 6.36
N ASP A 82 2.02 3.70 5.14
CA ASP A 82 1.19 3.30 3.99
C ASP A 82 0.99 1.77 3.88
N GLY A 83 1.23 1.05 4.98
CA GLY A 83 1.09 -0.40 5.04
C GLY A 83 -0.38 -0.85 5.05
N PRO A 84 -0.63 -2.15 4.80
CA PRO A 84 -1.95 -2.75 5.01
C PRO A 84 -2.31 -2.78 6.50
N ASP A 85 -3.59 -2.98 6.80
CA ASP A 85 -4.05 -3.30 8.16
C ASP A 85 -3.45 -4.61 8.67
N ILE A 86 -3.37 -5.62 7.79
CA ILE A 86 -2.87 -6.96 8.12
C ILE A 86 -1.88 -7.42 7.04
N VAL A 87 -0.71 -7.89 7.45
CA VAL A 87 0.24 -8.59 6.57
C VAL A 87 0.34 -10.05 6.96
N MET A 88 0.21 -10.96 5.99
CA MET A 88 0.37 -12.39 6.20
C MET A 88 1.64 -12.89 5.52
N HIS A 89 2.67 -13.15 6.33
CA HIS A 89 3.96 -13.65 5.86
C HIS A 89 4.55 -14.69 6.83
N ALA A 90 5.65 -15.32 6.40
CA ALA A 90 6.46 -16.14 7.30
C ALA A 90 7.06 -15.27 8.43
N HIS A 91 7.23 -15.88 9.61
CA HIS A 91 7.53 -15.15 10.85
C HIS A 91 8.98 -14.66 10.95
N ASP A 92 9.87 -15.10 10.06
CA ASP A 92 11.30 -14.77 10.05
C ASP A 92 11.55 -13.27 9.84
N ARG A 93 10.60 -12.56 9.22
CA ARG A 93 10.68 -11.11 8.97
C ARG A 93 10.02 -10.23 10.03
N LEU A 94 9.22 -10.81 10.94
CA LEU A 94 8.46 -10.03 11.93
C LEU A 94 9.37 -9.23 12.88
N GLY A 95 10.56 -9.74 13.20
CA GLY A 95 11.52 -9.02 14.05
C GLY A 95 12.08 -7.74 13.42
N GLU A 96 12.32 -7.74 12.11
CA GLU A 96 12.77 -6.56 11.36
C GLU A 96 11.64 -5.52 11.27
N TRP A 97 10.42 -5.98 11.01
CA TRP A 97 9.22 -5.14 10.89
C TRP A 97 8.79 -4.50 12.20
N ALA A 98 8.80 -5.26 13.30
CA ALA A 98 8.46 -4.72 14.62
C ALA A 98 9.42 -3.59 15.04
N ARG A 99 10.71 -3.73 14.71
CA ARG A 99 11.70 -2.69 14.97
C ARG A 99 11.45 -1.44 14.15
N ALA A 100 11.16 -1.60 12.85
CA ALA A 100 10.84 -0.49 11.96
C ALA A 100 9.60 0.28 12.44
N ALA A 101 8.54 -0.41 12.86
CA ALA A 101 7.31 0.21 13.37
C ALA A 101 7.49 0.93 14.71
N SER A 102 8.43 0.50 15.55
CA SER A 102 8.69 1.11 16.87
C SER A 102 9.60 2.34 16.83
N SER A 103 10.25 2.59 15.68
CA SER A 103 11.14 3.73 15.52
C SER A 103 10.29 4.96 15.14
N PRO A 104 10.40 6.09 15.86
CA PRO A 104 9.71 7.31 15.47
C PRO A 104 10.16 7.77 14.07
N PRO A 105 9.29 8.45 13.31
CA PRO A 105 9.63 8.98 11.98
C PRO A 105 10.77 10.00 12.04
#